data_AF-A0A846QSF1-F1
#
_entry.id   AF-A0A846QSF1-F1
#
_cell.length_a   1.000
_cell.length_b   1.000
_cell.length_c   1.000
_cell.angle_alpha   90.00
_cell.angle_beta   90.00
_cell.angle_gamma   90.00
#
_symmetry.space_group_name_H-M   'P 1'
#
loop_
_entity.id
_entity.type
_entity.pdbx_description
1 polymer ?
#
loop_
_entity_poly.entity_id
_entity_poly.type
_entity_poly.pdbx_seq_one_letter_code
_entity_poly.pdbx_strand_id
1 'polypeptide(L)'
;MPALTPEQEEQKRLMYDKMSPRRRKFIDKIGYDNWDPFQIPFEPMDIRRDETNRTIEGLVKQFLRERGQQIKVGASYSRGALEVAMGIVNKDERYRAMYDFCVWYSELLRREGKGEMNWEWK
;
A
#
# COMPACT_ATOMS: atom_id res chain seq x y z
N MET A 1 -8.64 -16.78 -29.96
CA MET A 1 -9.17 -17.26 -28.67
C MET A 1 -8.87 -18.76 -28.61
N PRO A 2 -8.19 -19.28 -27.58
CA PRO A 2 -8.09 -20.73 -27.40
C PRO A 2 -9.50 -21.28 -27.19
N ALA A 3 -9.81 -22.42 -27.82
CA ALA A 3 -11.07 -23.12 -27.60
C ALA A 3 -11.13 -23.60 -26.14
N LEU A 4 -12.28 -23.42 -25.49
CA LEU A 4 -12.53 -23.94 -24.15
C LEU A 4 -12.37 -25.47 -24.17
N THR A 5 -11.81 -26.05 -23.11
CA THR A 5 -11.83 -27.50 -22.97
C THR A 5 -13.27 -27.99 -22.71
N PRO A 6 -13.61 -29.25 -23.02
CA PRO A 6 -14.95 -29.79 -22.75
C PRO A 6 -15.40 -29.62 -21.29
N GLU A 7 -14.46 -29.76 -20.33
CA GLU A 7 -14.73 -29.53 -18.90
C GLU A 7 -15.05 -28.06 -18.58
N GLN A 8 -14.38 -27.12 -19.25
CA GLN A 8 -14.64 -25.68 -19.07
C GLN A 8 -15.99 -25.27 -19.66
N GLU A 9 -16.42 -25.89 -20.76
CA GLU A 9 -17.77 -25.66 -21.31
C GLU A 9 -18.86 -26.15 -20.35
N GLU A 10 -18.68 -27.32 -19.75
CA GLU A 10 -19.59 -27.82 -18.71
C GLU A 10 -19.63 -26.90 -17.49
N GLN A 11 -18.47 -26.40 -17.03
CA GLN A 11 -18.40 -25.44 -15.92
C GLN A 11 -19.08 -24.11 -16.26
N LYS A 12 -18.85 -23.56 -17.46
CA LYS A 12 -19.49 -22.34 -17.94
C LYS A 12 -21.02 -22.51 -17.97
N ARG A 13 -21.52 -23.67 -18.40
CA ARG A 13 -22.96 -24.00 -18.39
C ARG A 13 -23.52 -24.09 -16.98
N LEU A 14 -22.87 -24.85 -16.09
CA LEU A 14 -23.30 -24.98 -14.70
C LEU A 14 -23.33 -23.63 -13.95
N MET A 15 -22.37 -22.75 -14.23
CA MET A 15 -22.33 -21.40 -13.65
C MET A 15 -23.52 -20.55 -14.11
N TYR A 16 -23.87 -20.60 -15.40
CA TYR A 16 -25.01 -19.88 -15.95
C TYR A 16 -26.34 -20.39 -15.38
N ASP A 17 -26.51 -21.71 -15.33
CA ASP A 17 -27.75 -22.34 -14.85
C ASP A 17 -28.00 -22.07 -13.37
N LYS A 18 -26.94 -22.05 -12.55
CA LYS A 18 -27.01 -21.68 -11.12
C LYS A 18 -27.22 -20.18 -10.89
N MET A 19 -27.09 -19.34 -11.92
CA MET A 19 -27.15 -17.90 -11.77
C MET A 19 -28.59 -17.40 -11.65
N SER A 20 -28.84 -16.42 -10.77
CA SER A 20 -30.19 -15.85 -10.60
C SER A 20 -30.60 -15.02 -11.84
N PRO A 21 -31.91 -14.88 -12.14
CA PRO A 21 -32.38 -14.13 -13.31
C PRO A 21 -31.86 -12.68 -13.36
N ARG A 22 -31.67 -12.03 -12.20
CA ARG A 22 -31.10 -10.68 -12.11
C ARG A 22 -29.65 -10.62 -12.59
N ARG A 23 -28.83 -11.63 -12.24
CA ARG A 23 -27.42 -11.70 -12.62
C ARG A 23 -27.24 -12.16 -14.07
N ARG A 24 -28.16 -12.96 -14.62
CA ARG A 24 -28.16 -13.37 -16.03
C ARG A 24 -28.41 -12.24 -17.02
N LYS A 25 -29.14 -11.17 -16.65
CA LYS A 25 -29.45 -10.04 -17.55
C LYS A 25 -28.25 -9.48 -18.31
N PHE A 26 -27.08 -9.41 -17.68
CA PHE A 26 -25.87 -8.94 -18.34
C PHE A 26 -25.37 -9.95 -19.38
N ILE A 27 -25.37 -11.24 -19.03
CA ILE A 27 -24.97 -12.35 -19.90
C ILE A 27 -25.91 -12.45 -21.10
N ASP A 28 -27.22 -12.36 -20.87
CA ASP A 28 -28.25 -12.38 -21.91
C ASP A 28 -28.08 -11.21 -22.90
N LYS A 29 -27.61 -10.06 -22.41
CA LYS A 29 -27.36 -8.86 -23.22
C LYS A 29 -26.10 -8.97 -24.10
N ILE A 30 -25.05 -9.64 -23.62
CA ILE A 30 -23.79 -9.82 -24.38
C ILE A 30 -23.77 -11.10 -25.22
N GLY A 31 -24.65 -12.06 -24.90
CA GLY A 31 -24.72 -13.40 -25.48
C GLY A 31 -23.88 -14.42 -24.70
N TYR A 32 -24.46 -15.59 -24.46
CA TYR A 32 -23.81 -16.69 -23.72
C TYR A 32 -22.45 -17.10 -24.34
N ASP A 33 -22.38 -17.14 -25.67
CA ASP A 33 -21.15 -17.52 -26.38
C ASP A 33 -20.02 -16.52 -26.13
N ASN A 34 -20.34 -15.23 -26.06
CA ASN A 34 -19.39 -14.14 -25.80
C ASN A 34 -19.05 -13.94 -24.32
N TRP A 35 -19.75 -14.62 -23.42
CA TRP A 35 -19.51 -14.51 -21.99
C TRP A 35 -18.38 -15.43 -21.55
N ASP A 36 -17.31 -14.86 -21.01
CA ASP A 36 -16.22 -15.61 -20.39
C ASP A 36 -16.34 -15.54 -18.85
N PRO A 37 -16.72 -16.64 -18.17
CA PRO A 37 -16.80 -16.68 -16.72
C PRO A 37 -15.43 -16.84 -16.04
N PHE A 38 -14.39 -17.18 -16.80
CA PHE A 38 -13.09 -17.52 -16.24
C PHE A 38 -12.28 -16.24 -16.05
N GLN A 39 -12.25 -15.75 -14.82
CA GLN A 39 -11.37 -14.65 -14.46
C GLN A 39 -9.92 -15.17 -14.50
N ILE A 40 -9.08 -14.52 -15.31
CA ILE A 40 -7.62 -14.70 -15.21
C ILE A 40 -7.21 -14.22 -13.82
N PRO A 41 -6.44 -15.00 -13.03
CA PRO A 41 -5.91 -14.51 -11.76
C PRO A 41 -5.24 -13.16 -11.99
N PHE A 42 -5.66 -12.13 -11.24
CA PHE A 42 -5.00 -10.84 -11.30
C PHE A 42 -3.50 -11.05 -11.08
N GLU A 43 -2.68 -10.42 -11.92
CA GLU A 43 -1.25 -10.34 -11.64
C GLU A 43 -1.07 -9.81 -10.21
N PRO A 44 -0.18 -10.41 -9.42
CA PRO A 44 0.06 -9.94 -8.06
C PRO A 44 0.39 -8.45 -8.14
N MET A 45 -0.36 -7.63 -7.39
CA MET A 45 -0.06 -6.20 -7.31
C MET A 45 1.41 -6.04 -6.92
N ASP A 46 2.14 -5.26 -7.70
CA ASP A 46 3.53 -4.93 -7.38
C ASP A 46 3.54 -3.99 -6.18
N ILE A 47 3.60 -4.58 -4.98
CA ILE A 47 3.61 -3.85 -3.73
C ILE A 47 4.99 -3.20 -3.61
N ARG A 48 5.05 -1.88 -3.79
CA ARG A 48 6.26 -1.11 -3.51
C ARG A 48 6.71 -1.31 -2.07
N ARG A 49 7.99 -1.61 -1.90
CA ARG A 49 8.64 -1.81 -0.59
C ARG A 49 9.83 -0.87 -0.43
N ASP A 50 10.14 -0.53 0.81
CA ASP A 50 11.38 0.18 1.14
C ASP A 50 12.60 -0.77 1.08
N GLU A 51 13.81 -0.22 1.28
CA GLU A 51 15.05 -1.01 1.30
C GLU A 51 15.06 -2.09 2.38
N THR A 52 14.28 -1.94 3.45
CA THR A 52 14.12 -2.95 4.49
C THR A 52 13.04 -4.00 4.18
N ASN A 53 12.54 -4.03 2.94
CA ASN A 53 11.54 -4.98 2.43
C ASN A 53 10.17 -4.89 3.15
N ARG A 54 9.83 -3.73 3.70
CA ARG A 54 8.54 -3.45 4.34
C ARG A 54 7.66 -2.61 3.41
N THR A 55 6.35 -2.76 3.60
CA THR A 55 5.39 -1.81 3.03
C THR A 55 5.42 -0.51 3.82
N ILE A 56 4.92 0.58 3.23
CA ILE A 56 4.76 1.88 3.89
C ILE A 56 4.02 1.71 5.23
N GLU A 57 2.90 0.98 5.23
CA GLU A 57 2.13 0.71 6.46
C GLU A 57 2.93 -0.10 7.49
N GLY A 58 3.69 -1.10 7.05
CA GLY A 58 4.52 -1.94 7.92
C GLY A 58 5.62 -1.13 8.60
N LEU A 59 6.28 -0.25 7.84
CA LEU A 59 7.32 0.64 8.33
C LEU A 59 6.77 1.62 9.38
N VAL A 60 5.65 2.27 9.10
CA VAL A 60 5.00 3.22 10.03
C VAL A 60 4.52 2.52 11.30
N LYS A 61 3.87 1.36 11.19
CA LYS A 61 3.40 0.58 12.35
C LYS A 61 4.57 0.20 13.26
N GLN A 62 5.69 -0.23 12.68
CA GLN A 62 6.89 -0.54 13.46
C GLN A 62 7.44 0.71 14.17
N PHE A 63 7.63 1.80 13.43
CA PHE A 63 8.14 3.05 13.98
C PHE A 63 7.29 3.56 15.14
N LEU A 64 5.97 3.59 14.98
CA LEU A 64 5.06 4.05 16.02
C LEU A 64 5.02 3.10 17.23
N ARG A 65 5.19 1.80 17.04
CA ARG A 65 5.30 0.84 18.15
C ARG A 65 6.56 1.09 18.97
N GLU A 66 7.70 1.31 18.32
CA GLU A 66 8.98 1.54 18.99
C GLU A 66 9.04 2.92 19.65
N ARG A 67 8.57 3.97 18.97
CA ARG A 67 8.57 5.34 19.50
C ARG A 67 7.44 5.61 20.49
N GLY A 68 6.28 4.97 20.33
CA GLY A 68 5.14 5.11 21.24
C GLY A 68 5.40 4.57 22.65
N GLN A 69 6.47 3.77 22.83
CA GLN A 69 6.97 3.38 24.16
C GLN A 69 7.74 4.52 24.86
N GLN A 70 8.24 5.49 24.10
CA GLN A 70 9.13 6.56 24.57
C GLN A 70 8.40 7.90 24.68
N ILE A 71 7.47 8.17 23.77
CA ILE A 71 6.78 9.47 23.66
C ILE A 71 5.28 9.28 23.42
N LYS A 72 4.48 10.24 23.92
CA LYS A 72 3.05 10.30 23.61
C LYS A 72 2.87 10.72 22.15
N VAL A 73 2.47 9.77 21.30
CA VAL A 73 2.23 10.00 19.87
C VAL A 73 0.78 10.42 19.62
N GLY A 74 0.60 11.64 19.09
CA GLY A 74 -0.70 12.15 18.64
C GLY A 74 -0.99 11.84 17.17
N ALA A 75 -2.23 12.11 16.73
CA ALA A 75 -2.66 11.86 15.35
C ALA A 75 -1.77 12.57 14.30
N SER A 76 -1.37 13.82 14.57
CA SER A 76 -0.49 14.58 13.68
C SER A 76 0.91 13.98 13.56
N TYR A 77 1.44 13.40 14.65
CA TYR A 77 2.73 12.72 14.63
C TYR A 77 2.67 11.46 13.75
N SER A 78 1.63 10.64 13.95
CA SER A 78 1.40 9.43 13.14
C SER A 78 1.21 9.78 11.66
N ARG A 79 0.54 10.89 11.35
CA ARG A 79 0.38 11.37 9.97
C ARG A 79 1.72 11.81 9.37
N GLY A 80 2.53 12.55 10.12
CA GLY A 80 3.87 12.94 9.69
C GLY A 80 4.77 11.73 9.39
N ALA A 81 4.74 10.71 10.25
CA ALA A 81 5.47 9.47 10.03
C ALA A 81 5.03 8.74 8.74
N LEU A 82 3.73 8.73 8.45
CA LEU A 82 3.20 8.16 7.21
C LEU A 82 3.68 8.92 5.96
N GLU A 83 3.68 10.25 6.00
CA GLU A 83 4.13 11.08 4.89
C GLU A 83 5.61 10.86 4.59
N VAL A 84 6.46 10.80 5.63
CA VAL A 84 7.88 10.49 5.47
C VAL A 84 8.08 9.08 4.89
N ALA A 85 7.35 8.07 5.40
CA ALA A 85 7.45 6.70 4.89
C ALA A 85 7.03 6.59 3.41
N MET A 86 5.99 7.31 2.99
CA MET A 86 5.59 7.39 1.57
C MET A 86 6.70 8.02 0.72
N GLY A 87 7.30 9.13 1.19
CA GLY A 87 8.40 9.79 0.51
C GLY A 87 9.62 8.90 0.32
N ILE A 88 9.98 8.13 1.35
CA ILE A 88 11.11 7.19 1.31
C ILE A 88 10.85 6.08 0.29
N VAL A 89 9.68 5.40 0.36
CA VAL A 89 9.37 4.28 -0.54
C VAL A 89 9.26 4.73 -1.99
N ASN A 90 8.78 5.94 -2.23
CA ASN A 90 8.67 6.51 -3.57
C ASN A 90 9.95 7.22 -4.05
N LYS A 91 11.01 7.28 -3.23
CA LYS A 91 12.26 7.98 -3.52
C LYS A 91 12.07 9.45 -3.91
N ASP A 92 11.16 10.13 -3.22
CA ASP A 92 10.81 11.52 -3.48
C ASP A 92 11.91 12.46 -2.92
N GLU A 93 12.45 13.30 -3.80
CA GLU A 93 13.53 14.25 -3.49
C GLU A 93 13.17 15.23 -2.37
N ARG A 94 11.91 15.65 -2.26
CA ARG A 94 11.44 16.55 -1.20
C ARG A 94 11.68 15.93 0.17
N TYR A 95 11.36 14.65 0.33
CA TYR A 95 11.52 13.95 1.61
C TYR A 95 12.98 13.61 1.88
N ARG A 96 13.79 13.38 0.83
CA ARG A 96 15.25 13.28 0.94
C ARG A 96 15.85 14.57 1.50
N ALA A 97 15.48 15.73 0.96
CA ALA A 97 15.96 17.02 1.46
C ALA A 97 15.55 17.26 2.92
N MET A 98 14.31 16.88 3.30
CA MET A 98 13.85 16.95 4.69
C MET A 98 14.69 16.06 5.63
N TYR A 99 14.99 14.82 5.19
CA TYR A 99 15.85 13.91 5.96
C TYR A 99 17.26 14.46 6.12
N ASP A 100 17.89 14.89 5.01
CA ASP A 100 19.25 15.43 5.00
C ASP A 100 19.36 16.65 5.93
N PHE A 101 18.35 17.53 5.92
CA PHE A 101 18.30 18.68 6.81
C PHE A 101 18.17 18.28 8.29
N CYS A 102 17.29 17.32 8.63
CA CYS A 102 17.13 16.85 10.00
C CYS A 102 18.41 16.23 10.55
N VAL A 103 19.13 15.45 9.74
CA VAL A 103 20.43 14.86 10.12
C VAL A 103 21.47 15.96 10.32
N TRP A 104 21.61 16.86 9.34
CA TRP A 104 22.55 17.99 9.43
C TRP A 104 22.30 18.87 10.66
N TYR A 105 21.03 19.20 10.96
CA TYR A 105 20.69 20.03 12.10
C TYR A 105 20.96 19.32 13.44
N SER A 106 20.69 18.01 13.51
CA SER A 106 21.04 17.22 14.70
C SER A 106 22.55 17.22 14.96
N GLU A 107 23.37 17.14 13.92
CA GLU A 107 24.82 17.28 14.05
C GLU A 107 25.24 18.69 14.46
N LEU A 108 24.60 19.72 13.91
CA LEU A 108 24.88 21.12 14.26
C LEU A 108 24.65 21.37 15.75
N LEU A 109 23.54 20.91 16.32
CA LEU A 109 23.24 21.05 17.74
C LEU A 109 24.31 20.39 18.63
N ARG A 110 24.82 19.23 18.23
CA ARG A 110 25.92 18.55 18.94
C ARG A 110 27.21 19.35 18.85
N ARG A 111 27.55 19.92 17.69
CA ARG A 111 28.74 20.77 17.49
C ARG A 111 28.68 22.05 18.31
N GLU A 112 27.49 22.62 18.47
CA GLU A 112 27.27 23.83 19.27
C GLU A 112 27.08 23.55 20.77
N GLY A 113 27.20 22.29 21.21
CA GLY A 113 27.02 21.91 22.62
C GLY A 113 25.59 22.03 23.15
N LYS A 114 24.59 22.14 22.27
CA LYS A 114 23.16 22.25 22.60
C LYS A 114 22.49 20.90 22.86
N GLY A 115 23.16 19.79 22.52
CA GLY A 115 22.65 18.44 22.75
C GLY A 115 21.66 17.98 21.68
N GLU A 116 20.49 17.52 22.11
CA GLU A 116 19.45 17.01 21.21
C GLU A 116 18.38 18.05 20.90
N MET A 117 17.65 17.85 19.80
CA MET A 117 16.56 18.72 19.41
C MET A 117 15.42 18.62 20.42
N ASN A 118 15.08 19.76 21.04
CA ASN A 118 13.91 19.89 21.90
C ASN A 118 12.71 20.38 21.07
N TRP A 119 11.61 19.63 21.14
CA TRP A 119 10.36 19.93 20.42
C TRP A 119 9.35 20.69 21.30
N GLU A 120 9.70 20.98 22.55
CA GLU A 120 8.90 21.75 23.48
C GLU A 120 9.35 23.21 23.49
N TRP A 121 8.38 24.13 23.42
CA TRP A 121 8.62 25.56 23.59
C TRP A 121 8.79 25.86 25.08
N LYS A 122 9.78 26.70 25.42
CA LYS A 122 9.95 27.24 26.79
C LYS A 122 8.97 28.36 27.07
#